data_AF-A0A1Q3KA71-F1
#
_entry.id   AF-A0A1Q3KA71-F1
#
_cell.length_a   1.000
_cell.length_b   1.000
_cell.length_c   1.000
_cell.angle_alpha   90.00
_cell.angle_beta   90.00
_cell.angle_gamma   90.00
#
_symmetry.space_group_name_H-M   'P 1'
#
loop_
_entity.id
_entity.type
_entity.pdbx_description
1 polymer ?
#
loop_
_entity_poly.entity_id
_entity_poly.type
_entity_poly.pdbx_seq_one_letter_code
_entity_poly.pdbx_strand_id
1 'polypeptide(L)'
;MYKQVAEAFGQLIEAGYLHYYSLVVDTSQVDDKKYNDGDSDLGFSKFLYTLLFKFARVYKSDYRFYTFLDERTTKHTPELLQTILNARARRQAIRNFDPYRSVQFVKSERSRLIQLTDVITGAIASETNLHHLALDAAPHKTEMMRHVTKCAKVRSLAIPTPVAGKGFDIWHLDFKKSSCASRF
;
A
#
# COMPACT_ATOMS: atom_id res chain seq x y z
N MET A 1 -8.95 -12.99 -18.75
CA MET A 1 -8.66 -11.58 -18.47
C MET A 1 -7.81 -11.38 -17.22
N TYR A 2 -8.30 -11.65 -15.99
CA TYR A 2 -7.53 -11.34 -14.77
C TYR A 2 -6.19 -12.08 -14.60
N LYS A 3 -6.07 -13.34 -15.05
CA LYS A 3 -4.78 -14.08 -15.04
C LYS A 3 -3.72 -13.43 -15.92
N GLN A 4 -4.11 -12.98 -17.12
CA GLN A 4 -3.22 -12.27 -18.06
C GLN A 4 -2.77 -10.93 -17.48
N VAL A 5 -3.66 -10.23 -16.76
CA VAL A 5 -3.34 -8.98 -16.07
C VAL A 5 -2.31 -9.21 -14.95
N ALA A 6 -2.47 -10.27 -14.15
CA ALA A 6 -1.51 -10.64 -13.12
C ALA A 6 -0.15 -11.12 -13.69
N GLU A 7 -0.15 -11.81 -14.83
CA GLU A 7 1.08 -12.19 -15.53
C GLU A 7 1.82 -10.97 -16.07
N ALA A 8 1.11 -10.06 -16.75
CA ALA A 8 1.68 -8.79 -17.22
C ALA A 8 2.25 -7.97 -16.06
N PHE A 9 1.55 -7.95 -14.92
CA PHE A 9 2.04 -7.34 -13.68
C PHE A 9 3.37 -7.95 -13.21
N GLY A 10 3.46 -9.28 -13.12
CA GLY A 10 4.68 -9.98 -12.74
C GLY A 10 5.86 -9.68 -13.68
N GLN A 11 5.60 -9.65 -14.99
CA GLN A 11 6.60 -9.30 -16.01
C GLN A 11 7.07 -7.85 -15.87
N LEU A 12 6.16 -6.91 -15.61
CA LEU A 12 6.50 -5.49 -15.42
C LEU A 12 7.28 -5.22 -14.14
N ILE A 13 7.01 -5.97 -13.06
CA ILE A 13 7.83 -5.96 -11.84
C ILE A 13 9.23 -6.49 -12.13
N GLU A 14 9.32 -7.64 -12.79
CA GLU A 14 10.61 -8.26 -13.12
C GLU A 14 11.47 -7.36 -14.01
N ALA A 15 10.85 -6.66 -14.96
CA ALA A 15 11.51 -5.68 -15.81
C ALA A 15 11.80 -4.33 -15.12
N GLY A 16 11.32 -4.11 -13.88
CA GLY A 16 11.55 -2.88 -13.13
C GLY A 16 10.70 -1.68 -13.56
N TYR A 17 9.68 -1.90 -14.39
CA TYR A 17 8.76 -0.84 -14.83
C TYR A 17 7.63 -0.57 -13.84
N LEU A 18 7.31 -1.55 -12.99
CA LEU A 18 6.23 -1.44 -12.02
C LEU A 18 6.71 -1.91 -10.66
N HIS A 19 6.34 -1.18 -9.62
CA HIS A 19 6.58 -1.58 -8.25
C HIS A 19 5.26 -1.59 -7.48
N TYR A 20 5.06 -2.60 -6.65
CA TYR A 20 3.91 -2.74 -5.77
C TYR A 20 4.38 -2.73 -4.31
N TYR A 21 3.73 -1.89 -3.51
CA TYR A 21 3.97 -1.80 -2.08
C TYR A 21 2.63 -1.89 -1.35
N SER A 22 2.55 -2.73 -0.32
CA SER A 22 1.39 -2.80 0.57
C SER A 22 1.77 -2.59 2.03
N LEU A 23 0.80 -2.07 2.77
CA LEU A 23 0.83 -1.97 4.22
C LEU A 23 -0.33 -2.80 4.78
N VAL A 24 0.00 -3.87 5.48
CA VAL A 24 -0.92 -4.72 6.22
C VAL A 24 -1.00 -4.18 7.65
N VAL A 25 -2.22 -3.89 8.09
CA VAL A 25 -2.52 -3.38 9.42
C VAL A 25 -3.44 -4.37 10.11
N ASP A 26 -3.07 -4.80 11.31
CA ASP A 26 -3.98 -5.55 12.18
C ASP A 26 -5.01 -4.58 12.78
N THR A 27 -6.23 -4.61 12.23
CA THR A 27 -7.32 -3.72 12.64
C THR A 27 -7.82 -4.01 14.04
N SER A 28 -7.56 -5.20 14.61
CA SER A 28 -7.92 -5.51 16.00
C SER A 28 -7.09 -4.73 17.02
N GLN A 29 -5.94 -4.20 16.59
CA GLN A 29 -5.05 -3.38 17.42
C GLN A 29 -5.26 -1.88 17.21
N VAL A 30 -6.16 -1.48 16.31
CA VAL A 30 -6.45 -0.07 16.03
C VAL A 30 -7.45 0.46 17.04
N ASP A 31 -7.05 1.49 17.79
CA ASP A 31 -7.89 2.17 18.77
C ASP A 31 -8.14 3.63 18.35
N ASP A 32 -9.14 3.81 17.48
CA ASP A 32 -9.50 5.13 16.96
C ASP A 32 -10.06 6.05 18.05
N LYS A 33 -10.72 5.50 19.07
CA LYS A 33 -11.23 6.29 20.20
C LYS A 33 -10.08 6.95 20.96
N LYS A 34 -8.99 6.23 21.16
CA LYS A 34 -7.82 6.72 21.91
C LYS A 34 -6.89 7.61 21.08
N TYR A 35 -6.67 7.29 19.80
CA TYR A 35 -5.60 7.92 19.02
C TYR A 35 -6.08 8.79 17.84
N ASN A 36 -7.37 8.74 17.53
CA ASN A 36 -7.98 9.45 16.40
C ASN A 36 -9.28 10.17 16.79
N ASP A 37 -9.55 10.41 18.08
CA ASP A 37 -10.78 11.07 18.57
C ASP A 37 -12.08 10.42 18.05
N GLY A 38 -12.05 9.10 17.81
CA GLY A 38 -13.17 8.35 17.24
C GLY A 38 -13.32 8.47 15.72
N ASP A 39 -12.42 9.17 15.03
CA ASP A 39 -12.40 9.35 13.59
C ASP A 39 -11.57 8.24 12.91
N SER A 40 -12.24 7.15 12.54
CA SER A 40 -11.60 6.03 11.82
C SER A 40 -11.05 6.42 10.44
N ASP A 41 -11.62 7.45 9.82
CA ASP A 41 -11.17 8.02 8.55
C ASP A 41 -9.82 8.72 8.70
N LEU A 42 -9.59 9.38 9.84
CA LEU A 42 -8.27 9.92 10.21
C LEU A 42 -7.26 8.78 10.43
N GLY A 43 -7.68 7.70 11.10
CA GLY A 43 -6.86 6.50 11.28
C GLY A 43 -6.38 5.92 9.94
N PHE A 44 -7.31 5.73 9.00
CA PHE A 44 -6.97 5.30 7.65
C PHE A 44 -6.00 6.27 6.96
N SER A 45 -6.24 7.57 7.07
CA SER A 45 -5.39 8.61 6.46
C SER A 45 -3.95 8.55 6.99
N LYS A 46 -3.75 8.20 8.27
CA LYS A 46 -2.41 7.96 8.85
C LYS A 46 -1.72 6.72 8.26
N PHE A 47 -2.46 5.65 7.97
CA PHE A 47 -1.90 4.47 7.30
C PHE A 47 -1.51 4.79 5.85
N LEU A 48 -2.37 5.51 5.13
CA LEU A 48 -2.09 5.95 3.78
C LEU A 48 -0.87 6.88 3.73
N TYR A 49 -0.78 7.84 4.65
CA TYR A 49 0.41 8.66 4.84
C TYR A 49 1.67 7.83 5.08
N THR A 50 1.59 6.82 5.95
CA THR A 50 2.73 5.94 6.27
C THR A 50 3.22 5.18 5.03
N LEU A 51 2.29 4.61 4.26
CA LEU A 51 2.60 3.92 3.02
C LEU A 51 3.19 4.88 1.99
N LEU A 52 2.59 6.06 1.79
CA LEU A 52 3.06 7.02 0.79
C LEU A 52 4.43 7.59 1.17
N PHE A 53 4.68 7.93 2.44
CA PHE A 53 5.93 8.54 2.87
C PHE A 53 7.15 7.64 2.65
N LYS A 54 6.96 6.32 2.69
CA LYS A 54 7.97 5.33 2.31
C LYS A 54 8.57 5.58 0.93
N PHE A 55 7.75 5.99 -0.05
CA PHE A 55 8.23 6.22 -1.42
C PHE A 55 9.29 7.32 -1.47
N ALA A 56 9.15 8.39 -0.67
CA ALA A 56 10.17 9.42 -0.56
C ALA A 56 11.51 8.89 -0.02
N ARG A 57 11.50 7.84 0.82
CA ARG A 57 12.70 7.20 1.37
C ARG A 57 13.32 6.17 0.42
N VAL A 58 12.48 5.42 -0.29
CA VAL A 58 12.90 4.35 -1.22
C VAL A 58 13.46 4.95 -2.51
N TYR A 59 12.75 5.88 -3.12
CA TYR A 59 13.18 6.56 -4.33
C TYR A 59 13.90 7.83 -3.91
N LYS A 60 15.25 7.84 -3.93
CA LYS A 60 16.09 8.95 -3.40
C LYS A 60 16.57 9.97 -4.45
N SER A 61 16.63 9.63 -5.73
CA SER A 61 16.98 10.57 -6.83
C SER A 61 15.86 11.56 -7.12
N ASP A 62 16.01 12.56 -8.01
CA ASP A 62 15.07 13.69 -8.26
C ASP A 62 13.64 13.38 -8.75
N TYR A 63 13.14 12.18 -8.45
CA TYR A 63 11.76 11.76 -8.64
C TYR A 63 10.77 12.74 -8.01
N ARG A 64 9.70 12.95 -8.77
CA ARG A 64 8.53 13.73 -8.40
C ARG A 64 7.33 12.79 -8.45
N PHE A 65 6.56 12.75 -7.37
CA PHE A 65 5.42 11.85 -7.24
C PHE A 65 4.15 12.58 -7.67
N TYR A 66 3.40 11.92 -8.56
CA TYR A 66 2.03 12.24 -8.92
C TYR A 66 1.17 11.10 -8.40
N THR A 67 0.43 11.37 -7.33
CA THR A 67 -0.28 10.35 -6.57
C THR A 67 -1.76 10.37 -6.93
N PHE A 68 -2.26 9.23 -7.37
CA PHE A 68 -3.66 9.00 -7.68
C PHE A 68 -4.22 7.99 -6.68
N LEU A 69 -5.12 8.46 -5.83
CA LEU A 69 -5.80 7.68 -4.82
C LEU A 69 -7.18 7.28 -5.33
N ASP A 70 -7.68 6.12 -4.91
CA ASP A 70 -9.06 5.77 -5.22
C ASP A 70 -10.04 6.72 -4.51
N GLU A 71 -11.07 7.12 -5.23
CA GLU A 71 -12.10 8.02 -4.71
C GLU A 71 -12.85 7.35 -3.56
N ARG A 72 -13.02 8.10 -2.47
CA ARG A 72 -13.75 7.64 -1.30
C ARG A 72 -14.51 8.78 -0.65
N THR A 73 -15.60 8.43 0.04
CA THR A 73 -16.31 9.37 0.90
C THR A 73 -15.46 9.62 2.14
N THR A 74 -14.88 10.81 2.26
CA THR A 74 -14.11 11.23 3.43
C THR A 74 -14.09 12.76 3.54
N LYS A 75 -13.91 13.28 4.75
CA LYS A 75 -13.72 14.72 5.00
C LYS A 75 -12.25 15.16 4.87
N HIS A 76 -11.32 14.21 4.77
CA HIS A 76 -9.89 14.48 4.67
C HIS A 76 -9.48 14.67 3.21
N THR A 77 -8.94 15.85 2.89
CA THR A 77 -8.63 16.20 1.49
C THR A 77 -7.25 15.69 1.07
N PRO A 78 -7.06 15.32 -0.21
CA PRO A 78 -5.77 14.86 -0.69
C PRO A 78 -4.70 15.97 -0.69
N GLU A 79 -5.10 17.25 -0.76
CA GLU A 79 -4.20 18.40 -0.67
C GLU A 79 -3.57 18.54 0.72
N LEU A 80 -4.33 18.25 1.78
CA LEU A 80 -3.80 18.22 3.14
C LEU A 80 -2.75 17.11 3.29
N LEU A 81 -3.03 15.92 2.74
CA LEU A 81 -2.10 14.81 2.73
C LEU A 81 -0.80 15.15 1.97
N GLN A 82 -0.90 15.81 0.81
CA GLN A 82 0.25 16.33 0.07
C GLN A 82 1.09 17.28 0.92
N THR A 83 0.44 18.22 1.61
CA THR A 83 1.11 19.21 2.46
C THR A 83 1.90 18.53 3.59
N ILE A 84 1.29 17.55 4.27
CA ILE A 84 1.92 16.84 5.39
C ILE A 84 3.08 15.96 4.90
N LEU A 85 2.92 15.27 3.77
CA LEU A 85 3.99 14.45 3.16
C LEU A 85 5.23 15.29 2.82
N ASN A 86 5.04 16.45 2.17
CA ASN A 86 6.14 17.34 1.83
C ASN A 86 6.77 17.97 3.08
N ALA A 87 5.97 18.38 4.07
CA ALA A 87 6.48 18.88 5.34
C ALA A 87 7.36 17.86 6.07
N ARG A 88 6.95 16.58 6.11
CA ARG A 88 7.78 15.51 6.69
C ARG A 88 9.06 15.30 5.89
N ALA A 89 8.99 15.28 4.56
CA ALA A 89 10.14 15.08 3.69
C ALA A 89 11.22 16.15 3.91
N ARG A 90 10.81 17.42 4.04
CA ARG A 90 11.69 18.54 4.41
C ARG A 90 12.28 18.36 5.80
N ARG A 91 11.45 18.02 6.80
CA ARG A 91 11.89 17.85 8.20
C ARG A 91 12.92 16.73 8.36
N GLN A 92 12.81 15.65 7.58
CA GLN A 92 13.79 14.56 7.58
C GLN A 92 15.01 14.82 6.68
N ALA A 93 15.11 16.00 6.06
CA ALA A 93 16.15 16.35 5.10
C ALA A 93 16.33 15.28 4.00
N ILE A 94 15.25 14.61 3.61
CA ILE A 94 15.28 13.61 2.52
C ILE A 94 15.65 14.33 1.22
N ARG A 95 15.13 15.56 1.04
CA ARG A 95 15.28 16.36 -0.19
C ARG A 95 15.29 17.85 0.12
N ASN A 96 15.86 18.61 -0.82
CA ASN A 96 15.82 20.08 -0.88
C ASN A 96 14.61 20.64 -1.67
N PHE A 97 13.69 19.78 -2.10
CA PHE A 97 12.46 20.15 -2.81
C PHE A 97 11.28 19.30 -2.34
N ASP A 98 10.07 19.72 -2.69
CA ASP A 98 8.83 19.01 -2.39
C ASP A 98 8.60 17.85 -3.36
N PRO A 99 8.74 16.58 -2.94
CA PRO A 99 8.67 15.44 -3.85
C PRO A 99 7.25 15.14 -4.34
N TYR A 100 6.21 15.36 -3.53
CA TYR A 100 4.82 15.12 -3.93
C TYR A 100 4.27 16.36 -4.63
N ARG A 101 4.09 16.26 -5.95
CA ARG A 101 3.63 17.36 -6.81
C ARG A 101 2.11 17.43 -6.87
N SER A 102 1.45 16.29 -6.88
CA SER A 102 0.01 16.19 -6.75
C SER A 102 -0.36 14.96 -5.93
N VAL A 103 -1.41 15.10 -5.14
CA VAL A 103 -2.18 14.00 -4.58
C VAL A 103 -3.63 14.28 -4.93
N GLN A 104 -4.30 13.34 -5.58
CA GLN A 104 -5.66 13.52 -6.08
C GLN A 104 -6.46 12.23 -5.94
N PHE A 105 -7.76 12.35 -5.74
CA PHE A 105 -8.68 11.23 -5.90
C PHE A 105 -9.02 11.03 -7.37
N VAL A 106 -9.14 9.77 -7.79
CA VAL A 106 -9.58 9.37 -9.12
C VAL A 106 -10.55 8.20 -9.01
N LYS A 107 -11.47 8.09 -9.96
CA LYS A 107 -12.42 6.98 -10.01
C LYS A 107 -11.73 5.69 -10.44
N SER A 108 -11.76 4.65 -9.60
CA SER A 108 -11.22 3.31 -9.89
C SER A 108 -11.66 2.73 -11.24
N GLU A 109 -12.92 2.94 -11.64
CA GLU A 109 -13.45 2.48 -12.93
C GLU A 109 -12.65 2.97 -14.14
N ARG A 110 -12.00 4.14 -14.01
CA ARG A 110 -11.20 4.78 -15.06
C ARG A 110 -9.71 4.49 -14.96
N SER A 111 -9.26 3.80 -13.91
CA SER A 111 -7.84 3.52 -13.66
C SER A 111 -7.57 2.02 -13.61
N ARG A 112 -6.91 1.50 -14.65
CA ARG A 112 -6.47 0.10 -14.68
C ARG A 112 -5.45 -0.23 -13.59
N LEU A 113 -4.63 0.75 -13.19
CA LEU A 113 -3.65 0.57 -12.11
C LEU A 113 -4.32 0.43 -10.75
N ILE A 114 -5.41 1.15 -10.49
CA ILE A 114 -6.18 0.99 -9.25
C ILE A 114 -6.87 -0.38 -9.23
N GLN A 115 -7.56 -0.75 -10.31
CA GLN A 115 -8.18 -2.08 -10.41
C GLN A 115 -7.17 -3.22 -10.23
N LEU A 116 -5.96 -3.07 -10.77
CA LEU A 116 -4.87 -4.01 -10.57
C LEU A 116 -4.43 -4.06 -9.09
N THR A 117 -4.31 -2.89 -8.45
CA THR A 117 -3.99 -2.76 -7.03
C THR A 117 -5.05 -3.46 -6.16
N ASP A 118 -6.33 -3.34 -6.50
CA ASP A 118 -7.43 -4.00 -5.78
C ASP A 118 -7.34 -5.52 -5.86
N VAL A 119 -7.01 -6.07 -7.03
CA VAL A 119 -6.83 -7.52 -7.22
C VAL A 119 -5.69 -8.05 -6.35
N ILE A 120 -4.55 -7.35 -6.33
CA ILE A 120 -3.37 -7.78 -5.56
C ILE A 120 -3.63 -7.60 -4.05
N THR A 121 -4.23 -6.48 -3.66
CA THR A 121 -4.61 -6.20 -2.27
C THR A 121 -5.63 -7.24 -1.77
N GLY A 122 -6.61 -7.60 -2.59
CA GLY A 122 -7.57 -8.65 -2.29
C GLY A 122 -6.93 -10.03 -2.13
N ALA A 123 -5.93 -10.37 -2.95
CA ALA A 123 -5.16 -11.60 -2.80
C ALA A 123 -4.38 -11.63 -1.48
N ILE A 124 -3.69 -10.53 -1.14
CA ILE A 124 -2.99 -10.37 0.15
C ILE A 124 -3.98 -10.53 1.30
N ALA A 125 -5.10 -9.80 1.29
CA ALA A 125 -6.12 -9.87 2.33
C ALA A 125 -6.73 -11.28 2.47
N SER A 126 -6.93 -12.00 1.36
CA SER A 126 -7.44 -13.36 1.38
C SER A 126 -6.48 -14.37 2.01
N GLU A 127 -5.17 -14.18 1.84
CA GLU A 127 -4.17 -15.03 2.48
C GLU A 127 -3.99 -14.65 3.95
N THR A 128 -3.81 -13.36 4.25
CA THR A 128 -3.62 -12.82 5.60
C THR A 128 -4.77 -13.16 6.54
N ASN A 129 -6.02 -13.09 6.08
CA ASN A 129 -7.19 -13.41 6.89
C ASN A 129 -7.62 -14.89 6.80
N LEU A 130 -6.82 -15.75 6.18
CA LEU A 130 -7.11 -17.18 6.00
C LEU A 130 -8.43 -17.49 5.26
N HIS A 131 -9.03 -16.52 4.57
CA HIS A 131 -10.30 -16.71 3.85
C HIS A 131 -10.22 -17.80 2.76
N HIS A 132 -9.02 -18.06 2.23
CA HIS A 132 -8.77 -19.12 1.26
C HIS A 132 -8.88 -20.54 1.85
N LEU A 133 -8.93 -20.67 3.18
CA LEU A 133 -9.11 -21.92 3.92
C LEU A 133 -10.55 -22.12 4.41
N ALA A 134 -11.44 -21.14 4.21
CA ALA A 134 -12.84 -21.26 4.60
C ALA A 134 -13.55 -22.36 3.79
N LEU A 135 -14.55 -23.02 4.40
CA LEU A 135 -15.30 -24.11 3.76
C LEU A 135 -16.02 -23.66 2.49
N ASP A 136 -16.45 -22.40 2.45
CA ASP A 136 -17.13 -21.73 1.35
C ASP A 136 -16.19 -20.86 0.50
N ALA A 137 -14.86 -21.05 0.63
CA ALA A 137 -13.88 -20.28 -0.10
C ALA A 137 -14.13 -20.37 -1.62
N ALA A 138 -14.43 -19.23 -2.23
CA ALA A 138 -14.70 -19.15 -3.65
C ALA A 138 -13.48 -19.62 -4.46
N PRO A 139 -13.57 -20.70 -5.26
CA PRO A 139 -12.40 -21.31 -5.91
C PRO A 139 -11.61 -20.33 -6.78
N HIS A 140 -12.30 -19.43 -7.48
CA HIS A 140 -11.67 -18.42 -8.33
C HIS A 140 -10.85 -17.39 -7.54
N LYS A 141 -11.21 -17.07 -6.29
CA LYS A 141 -10.43 -16.15 -5.43
C LYS A 141 -9.18 -16.85 -4.90
N THR A 142 -9.30 -18.11 -4.49
CA THR A 142 -8.15 -18.93 -4.07
C THR A 142 -7.16 -19.14 -5.22
N GLU A 143 -7.67 -19.40 -6.43
CA GLU A 143 -6.83 -19.51 -7.63
C GLU A 143 -6.14 -18.18 -7.94
N MET A 144 -6.86 -17.06 -7.86
CA MET A 144 -6.28 -15.72 -8.05
C MET A 144 -5.16 -15.43 -7.06
N MET A 145 -5.38 -15.72 -5.77
CA MET A 145 -4.38 -15.54 -4.74
C MET A 145 -3.11 -16.33 -5.06
N ARG A 146 -3.23 -17.63 -5.35
CA ARG A 146 -2.09 -18.48 -5.74
C ARG A 146 -1.34 -17.95 -6.95
N HIS A 147 -2.08 -17.44 -7.93
CA HIS A 147 -1.51 -16.88 -9.15
C HIS A 147 -0.73 -15.58 -8.88
N VAL A 148 -1.26 -14.70 -8.03
CA VAL A 148 -0.56 -13.48 -7.57
C VAL A 148 0.71 -13.85 -6.79
N THR A 149 0.64 -14.82 -5.87
CA THR A 149 1.81 -15.31 -5.10
C THR A 149 2.92 -15.77 -6.03
N LYS A 150 2.58 -16.53 -7.09
CA LYS A 150 3.52 -16.98 -8.11
C LYS A 150 4.12 -15.82 -8.90
N CYS A 151 3.30 -14.88 -9.37
CA CYS A 151 3.76 -13.73 -10.15
C CYS A 151 4.66 -12.80 -9.34
N ALA A 152 4.37 -12.62 -8.05
CA ALA A 152 5.17 -11.83 -7.11
C ALA A 152 6.47 -12.52 -6.68
N LYS A 153 6.64 -13.81 -7.01
CA LYS A 153 7.80 -14.65 -6.63
C LYS A 153 8.05 -14.66 -5.11
N VAL A 154 6.99 -14.64 -4.32
CA VAL A 154 7.03 -14.74 -2.86
C VAL A 154 6.53 -16.09 -2.39
N ARG A 155 6.95 -16.52 -1.19
CA ARG A 155 6.49 -17.78 -0.60
C ARG A 155 5.06 -17.69 -0.08
N SER A 156 4.67 -16.51 0.39
CA SER A 156 3.35 -16.23 0.97
C SER A 156 3.11 -14.72 0.88
N LEU A 157 1.86 -14.32 0.65
CA LEU A 157 1.40 -12.93 0.71
C LEU A 157 1.01 -12.50 2.13
N ALA A 158 0.91 -13.44 3.07
CA ALA A 158 0.55 -13.18 4.47
C ALA A 158 1.74 -12.83 5.36
N ILE A 159 2.97 -12.84 4.82
CA ILE A 159 4.19 -12.52 5.55
C ILE A 159 4.87 -11.28 4.99
N PRO A 160 5.54 -10.47 5.83
CA PRO A 160 6.33 -9.37 5.34
C PRO A 160 7.42 -9.84 4.37
N THR A 161 7.60 -9.11 3.28
CA THR A 161 8.73 -9.35 2.37
C THR A 161 10.04 -8.84 2.99
N PRO A 162 11.19 -9.45 2.65
CA PRO A 162 12.48 -8.90 3.00
C PRO A 162 12.69 -7.50 2.39
N VAL A 163 13.43 -6.64 3.09
CA VAL A 163 13.70 -5.23 2.72
C VAL A 163 14.37 -5.06 1.33
N ALA A 164 14.90 -6.13 0.73
CA ALA A 164 15.54 -6.14 -0.59
C ALA A 164 14.60 -6.57 -1.75
N GLY A 165 13.27 -6.52 -1.56
CA GLY A 165 12.29 -6.91 -2.58
C GLY A 165 12.47 -6.18 -3.91
N LYS A 166 12.55 -6.93 -5.03
CA LYS A 166 12.66 -6.42 -6.40
C LYS A 166 11.32 -5.85 -6.90
N GLY A 167 10.84 -4.77 -6.27
CA GLY A 167 9.62 -4.08 -6.70
C GLY A 167 8.31 -4.71 -6.24
N PHE A 168 8.31 -5.72 -5.37
CA PHE A 168 7.10 -6.21 -4.68
C PHE A 168 7.35 -6.30 -3.18
N ASP A 169 6.60 -5.55 -2.38
CA ASP A 169 6.94 -5.35 -0.99
C ASP A 169 5.70 -5.24 -0.07
N ILE A 170 5.56 -6.21 0.83
CA ILE A 170 4.49 -6.34 1.82
C ILE A 170 5.02 -6.00 3.20
N TRP A 171 4.47 -4.97 3.84
CA TRP A 171 4.88 -4.52 5.17
C TRP A 171 3.78 -4.74 6.19
N HIS A 172 4.11 -5.26 7.36
CA HIS A 172 3.16 -5.35 8.46
C HIS A 172 3.44 -4.22 9.45
N LEU A 173 2.44 -3.40 9.72
CA LEU A 173 2.54 -2.36 10.72
C LEU A 173 2.51 -2.98 12.12
N ASP A 174 3.53 -2.70 12.91
CA ASP A 174 3.67 -3.21 14.27
C ASP A 174 3.43 -2.08 15.28
N PHE A 175 2.27 -2.12 15.97
CA PHE A 175 1.90 -1.13 16.98
C PHE A 175 2.74 -1.23 18.26
N LYS A 176 3.39 -2.37 18.52
CA LYS A 176 4.17 -2.64 19.75
C LYS A 176 5.60 -2.10 19.71
N LYS A 177 6.13 -1.73 18.53
CA LYS A 177 7.48 -1.15 18.37
C LYS A 177 7.58 0.35 18.63
N SER A 178 6.61 0.93 19.32
CA SER A 178 6.49 2.36 19.58
C SER A 178 7.56 2.96 20.53
N SER A 179 8.57 2.19 20.97
CA SER A 179 9.70 2.71 21.75
C SER A 179 10.87 3.28 20.94
N CYS A 180 10.86 3.18 19.60
CA CYS A 180 11.95 3.71 18.78
C CYS A 180 11.44 4.75 17.77
N ALA A 181 11.39 6.01 18.20
CA ALA A 181 11.02 7.18 17.41
C ALA A 181 12.00 7.54 16.27
N SER A 182 12.75 6.58 15.72
CA SER A 182 13.77 6.82 14.69
C SER A 182 13.63 5.94 13.43
N ARG A 183 12.53 5.18 13.26
CA ARG A 183 12.35 4.34 12.05
C ARG A 183 11.15 4.63 11.14
N PHE A 184 10.31 5.61 11.45
CA PHE A 184 9.23 6.06 10.56
C PHE A 184 9.61 7.32 9.77
#